data_AF-A0A923VHU6-F1
#
_entry.id   AF-A0A923VHU6-F1
#
_cell.length_a   1.000
_cell.length_b   1.000
_cell.length_c   1.000
_cell.angle_alpha   90.00
_cell.angle_beta   90.00
_cell.angle_gamma   90.00
#
_symmetry.space_group_name_H-M   'P 1'
#
loop_
_entity.id
_entity.type
_entity.pdbx_description
1 polymer ?
#
loop_
_entity_poly.entity_id
_entity_poly.type
_entity_poly.pdbx_seq_one_letter_code
_entity_poly.pdbx_strand_id
1 'polypeptide(L)'
;MRKNADPNHKILALTTYDISTTKNNIVDYGLMGLGFRPGNACVASSFRLSDKNKKEQLFKIAIHELGHTFGLPHCPDTHCYMRDAKGKNHTNELTGFCSSCKNVLLDAGWKL
;
A
#
# COMPACT_ATOMS: atom_id res chain seq x y z
N MET A 1 -5.10 -1.89 21.94
CA MET A 1 -5.27 -0.79 20.97
C MET A 1 -5.82 0.43 21.72
N ARG A 2 -5.30 1.64 21.50
CA ARG A 2 -5.82 2.85 22.17
C ARG A 2 -7.30 3.01 21.82
N LYS A 3 -8.15 3.22 22.83
CA LYS A 3 -9.61 3.21 22.68
C LYS A 3 -10.15 4.27 21.70
N ASN A 4 -9.43 5.36 21.44
CA ASN A 4 -9.80 6.38 20.45
C ASN A 4 -8.53 6.89 19.75
N ALA A 5 -8.23 6.39 18.55
CA ALA A 5 -7.31 7.10 17.66
C ALA A 5 -8.05 8.35 17.14
N ASP A 6 -7.34 9.48 17.04
CA ASP A 6 -7.87 10.68 16.37
C ASP A 6 -8.49 10.30 15.00
N PRO A 7 -9.68 10.80 14.64
CA PRO A 7 -10.30 10.53 13.35
C PRO A 7 -9.44 10.87 12.14
N ASN A 8 -8.40 11.69 12.30
CA ASN A 8 -7.45 12.06 11.26
C ASN A 8 -6.18 11.20 11.26
N HIS A 9 -5.99 10.32 12.25
CA HIS A 9 -4.84 9.42 12.24
C HIS A 9 -4.98 8.37 11.15
N LYS A 10 -3.88 8.15 10.43
CA LYS A 10 -3.71 7.00 9.56
C LYS A 10 -3.05 5.86 10.33
N ILE A 11 -3.61 4.66 10.21
CA ILE A 11 -3.12 3.44 10.83
C ILE A 11 -2.58 2.53 9.73
N LEU A 12 -1.33 2.13 9.86
CA LEU A 12 -0.71 1.07 9.06
C LEU A 12 -0.47 -0.13 9.98
N ALA A 13 -1.17 -1.23 9.74
CA ALA A 13 -0.88 -2.52 10.35
C ALA A 13 0.22 -3.23 9.56
N LEU A 14 1.19 -3.81 10.27
CA LEU A 14 2.22 -4.66 9.69
C LEU A 14 2.05 -6.08 10.19
N THR A 15 2.13 -7.05 9.29
CA THR A 15 2.02 -8.47 9.64
C THR A 15 3.02 -9.31 8.86
N THR A 16 3.42 -10.44 9.46
CA THR A 16 4.22 -11.48 8.80
C THR A 16 3.35 -12.63 8.31
N TYR A 17 2.05 -12.64 8.64
CA TYR A 17 1.09 -13.65 8.21
C TYR A 17 0.52 -13.32 6.84
N ASP A 18 0.09 -14.36 6.14
CA ASP A 18 -0.63 -14.20 4.88
C ASP A 18 -1.95 -13.45 5.09
N ILE A 19 -2.36 -12.70 4.08
CA ILE A 19 -3.62 -11.96 4.06
C ILE A 19 -4.31 -12.15 2.72
N SER A 20 -5.64 -12.13 2.73
CA SER A 20 -6.46 -12.33 1.55
C SER A 20 -7.77 -11.57 1.63
N THR A 21 -8.46 -11.50 0.50
CA THR A 21 -9.82 -10.96 0.39
C THR A 21 -10.59 -11.67 -0.72
N THR A 22 -11.90 -11.46 -0.79
CA THR A 22 -12.69 -11.85 -1.96
C THR A 22 -12.49 -10.82 -3.07
N LYS A 23 -11.99 -11.26 -4.23
CA LYS A 23 -11.83 -10.43 -5.43
C LYS A 23 -12.55 -11.08 -6.60
N ASN A 24 -13.57 -10.42 -7.14
CA ASN A 24 -14.47 -10.98 -8.15
C ASN A 24 -15.05 -12.33 -7.67
N ASN A 25 -14.81 -13.41 -8.42
CA ASN A 25 -15.27 -14.76 -8.07
C ASN A 25 -14.23 -15.57 -7.27
N ILE A 26 -13.12 -14.97 -6.85
CA ILE A 26 -12.07 -15.64 -6.08
C ILE A 26 -12.23 -15.25 -4.61
N VAL A 27 -12.73 -16.17 -3.78
CA VAL A 27 -13.04 -15.93 -2.36
C VAL A 27 -11.79 -15.67 -1.51
N ASP A 28 -10.69 -16.34 -1.85
CA ASP A 28 -9.43 -16.26 -1.08
C ASP A 28 -8.29 -15.73 -1.95
N TYR A 29 -8.45 -14.50 -2.46
CA TYR A 29 -7.45 -13.86 -3.29
C TYR A 29 -6.34 -13.26 -2.41
N GLY A 30 -5.15 -13.84 -2.49
CA GLY A 30 -3.99 -13.42 -1.73
C GLY A 30 -3.48 -12.02 -2.05
N LEU A 31 -3.10 -11.27 -1.02
CA LEU A 31 -2.66 -9.89 -1.13
C LEU A 31 -1.29 -9.67 -0.46
N MET A 32 -0.56 -8.65 -0.91
CA MET A 32 0.61 -8.13 -0.17
C MET A 32 0.22 -6.98 0.76
N GLY A 33 -0.90 -6.31 0.49
CA GLY A 33 -1.45 -5.24 1.31
C GLY A 33 -2.91 -4.96 0.95
N LEU A 34 -3.57 -4.21 1.81
CA LEU A 34 -4.94 -3.72 1.58
C LEU A 34 -5.15 -2.41 2.34
N GLY A 35 -5.56 -1.36 1.63
CA GLY A 35 -5.87 -0.06 2.20
C GLY A 35 -7.27 0.44 1.82
N PHE A 36 -7.94 1.10 2.76
CA PHE A 36 -9.15 1.87 2.43
C PHE A 36 -8.79 3.08 1.56
N ARG A 37 -9.66 3.45 0.62
CA ARG A 37 -9.42 4.53 -0.33
C ARG A 37 -10.64 5.44 -0.57
N PRO A 38 -10.60 6.71 -0.07
CA PRO A 38 -9.77 7.13 1.05
C PRO A 38 -10.22 6.41 2.33
N GLY A 39 -9.41 6.49 3.38
CA GLY A 39 -9.78 5.95 4.68
C GLY A 39 -8.65 6.09 5.66
N ASN A 40 -8.77 5.51 6.85
CA ASN A 40 -7.83 5.75 7.94
C ASN A 40 -7.02 4.53 8.34
N ALA A 41 -7.20 3.41 7.63
CA ALA A 41 -6.51 2.18 7.95
C ALA A 41 -6.07 1.45 6.68
N CYS A 42 -4.92 0.79 6.80
CA CYS A 42 -4.40 -0.14 5.83
C CYS A 42 -3.55 -1.21 6.52
N VAL A 43 -3.25 -2.29 5.80
CA VAL A 43 -2.37 -3.36 6.24
C VAL A 43 -1.36 -3.70 5.15
N ALA A 44 -0.11 -3.95 5.54
CA ALA A 44 0.92 -4.50 4.67
C ALA A 44 1.48 -5.79 5.28
N SER A 45 1.62 -6.82 4.45
CA SER A 45 2.15 -8.13 4.82
C SER A 45 3.51 -8.39 4.17
N SER A 46 4.45 -8.91 4.95
CA SER A 46 5.72 -9.40 4.42
C SER A 46 5.68 -10.85 3.94
N PHE A 47 4.55 -11.55 4.08
CA PHE A 47 4.44 -12.99 3.84
C PHE A 47 4.77 -13.38 2.39
N ARG A 48 4.20 -12.66 1.42
CA ARG A 48 4.35 -12.93 -0.03
C ARG A 48 5.51 -12.18 -0.69
N LEU A 49 6.37 -11.52 0.09
CA LEU A 49 7.52 -10.79 -0.42
C LEU A 49 8.71 -11.73 -0.66
N SER A 50 9.51 -11.42 -1.68
CA SER A 50 10.77 -12.14 -1.88
C SER A 50 11.77 -11.85 -0.76
N ASP A 51 12.56 -12.84 -0.37
CA ASP A 51 13.59 -12.67 0.66
C ASP A 51 14.71 -11.72 0.24
N LYS A 52 14.95 -11.58 -1.08
CA LYS A 52 15.87 -10.58 -1.61
C LYS A 52 15.26 -9.18 -1.46
N ASN A 53 15.92 -8.27 -0.75
CA ASN A 53 15.45 -6.89 -0.51
C ASN A 53 14.11 -6.80 0.24
N LYS A 54 13.74 -7.82 1.04
CA LYS A 54 12.43 -7.91 1.71
C LYS A 54 11.99 -6.65 2.46
N LYS A 55 12.93 -5.98 3.15
CA LYS A 55 12.66 -4.72 3.88
C LYS A 55 12.27 -3.57 2.94
N GLU A 56 12.97 -3.43 1.81
CA GLU A 56 12.67 -2.42 0.80
C GLU A 56 11.31 -2.69 0.14
N GLN A 57 11.02 -3.96 -0.16
CA GLN A 57 9.71 -4.34 -0.69
C GLN A 57 8.59 -4.04 0.31
N LEU A 58 8.78 -4.35 1.59
CA LEU A 58 7.79 -4.05 2.63
C LEU A 58 7.56 -2.55 2.76
N PHE A 59 8.63 -1.74 2.69
CA PHE A 59 8.51 -0.28 2.64
C PHE A 59 7.64 0.17 1.45
N LYS A 60 7.91 -0.36 0.24
CA LYS A 60 7.17 -0.01 -0.98
C LYS A 60 5.69 -0.41 -0.92
N ILE A 61 5.37 -1.57 -0.34
CA ILE A 61 3.97 -1.95 -0.11
C ILE A 61 3.33 -1.07 0.97
N ALA A 62 4.02 -0.83 2.08
CA ALA A 62 3.51 0.03 3.17
C ALA A 62 3.14 1.45 2.67
N ILE A 63 4.01 2.09 1.87
CA ILE A 63 3.72 3.40 1.31
C ILE A 63 2.65 3.38 0.21
N HIS A 64 2.52 2.28 -0.55
CA HIS A 64 1.44 2.07 -1.50
C HIS A 64 0.08 2.08 -0.78
N GLU A 65 -0.02 1.25 0.27
CA GLU A 65 -1.26 1.12 1.04
C GLU A 65 -1.59 2.41 1.82
N LEU A 66 -0.58 3.09 2.37
CA LEU A 66 -0.76 4.43 2.92
C LEU A 66 -1.24 5.42 1.85
N GLY A 67 -0.70 5.37 0.64
CA GLY A 67 -1.14 6.20 -0.48
C GLY A 67 -2.65 6.05 -0.76
N HIS A 68 -3.18 4.82 -0.70
CA HIS A 68 -4.63 4.59 -0.78
C HIS A 68 -5.40 5.30 0.33
N THR A 69 -4.90 5.32 1.57
CA THR A 69 -5.56 6.01 2.69
C THR A 69 -5.69 7.53 2.47
N PHE A 70 -4.83 8.12 1.62
CA PHE A 70 -4.89 9.51 1.16
C PHE A 70 -5.67 9.71 -0.14
N GLY A 71 -6.30 8.65 -0.68
CA GLY A 71 -7.20 8.72 -1.83
C GLY A 71 -6.56 8.37 -3.18
N LEU A 72 -5.25 8.10 -3.23
CA LEU A 72 -4.58 7.75 -4.48
C LEU A 72 -5.16 6.45 -5.07
N PRO A 73 -5.58 6.43 -6.35
CA PRO A 73 -5.87 5.19 -7.07
C PRO A 73 -4.58 4.44 -7.42
N HIS A 74 -4.73 3.24 -7.97
CA HIS A 74 -3.63 2.64 -8.72
C HIS A 74 -3.18 3.57 -9.85
N CYS A 75 -1.86 3.65 -10.05
CA CYS A 75 -1.22 4.48 -11.07
C CYS A 75 -0.83 3.62 -12.28
N PRO A 76 -1.02 4.11 -13.52
CA PRO A 76 -0.58 3.40 -14.73
C PRO A 76 0.94 3.45 -14.93
N ASP A 77 1.66 4.38 -14.28
CA ASP A 77 3.12 4.46 -14.34
C ASP A 77 3.75 3.22 -13.67
N THR A 78 4.51 2.46 -14.44
CA THR A 78 5.12 1.20 -14.02
C THR A 78 6.24 1.36 -13.00
N HIS A 79 6.76 2.57 -12.80
CA HIS A 79 7.79 2.86 -11.81
C HIS A 79 7.22 3.54 -10.55
N CYS A 80 5.93 3.91 -10.58
CA CYS A 80 5.28 4.57 -9.47
C CYS A 80 4.99 3.61 -8.32
N TYR A 81 5.19 4.04 -7.06
CA TYR A 81 4.81 3.25 -5.89
C TYR A 81 3.33 2.86 -5.86
N MET A 82 2.46 3.60 -6.54
CA MET A 82 1.03 3.29 -6.67
C MET A 82 0.69 2.30 -7.80
N ARG A 83 1.66 1.67 -8.47
CA ARG A 83 1.40 0.66 -9.50
C ARG A 83 0.66 -0.55 -8.91
N ASP A 84 -0.40 -0.98 -9.57
CA ASP A 84 -1.10 -2.24 -9.22
C ASP A 84 -0.18 -3.45 -9.42
N ALA A 85 -0.07 -4.29 -8.37
CA ALA A 85 0.66 -5.53 -8.39
C ALA A 85 0.07 -6.57 -9.38
N LYS A 86 -1.25 -6.55 -9.63
CA LYS A 86 -1.97 -7.51 -10.49
C LYS A 86 -1.65 -8.99 -10.17
N GLY A 87 -1.45 -9.30 -8.89
CA GLY A 87 -1.10 -10.65 -8.41
C GLY A 87 0.36 -11.05 -8.62
N LYS A 88 1.24 -10.11 -8.99
CA LYS A 88 2.68 -10.30 -9.16
C LYS A 88 3.46 -9.37 -8.23
N ASN A 89 4.72 -9.70 -7.97
CA ASN A 89 5.60 -8.85 -7.16
C ASN A 89 6.54 -8.01 -8.06
N HIS A 90 6.14 -6.77 -8.33
CA HIS A 90 6.89 -5.80 -9.13
C HIS A 90 7.66 -4.77 -8.26
N THR A 91 7.76 -4.99 -6.96
CA THR A 91 8.29 -3.99 -6.01
C THR A 91 9.73 -3.56 -6.31
N ASN A 92 10.55 -4.44 -6.88
CA ASN A 92 11.93 -4.09 -7.29
C ASN A 92 11.99 -3.12 -8.47
N GLU A 93 10.93 -3.01 -9.27
CA GLU A 93 10.85 -2.10 -10.43
C GLU A 93 10.43 -0.67 -10.02
N LEU A 94 9.89 -0.49 -8.80
CA LEU A 94 9.34 0.79 -8.37
C LEU A 94 10.43 1.71 -7.81
N THR A 95 10.44 2.96 -8.24
CA THR A 95 11.50 3.93 -7.93
C THR A 95 11.03 5.13 -7.11
N GLY A 96 9.73 5.47 -7.13
CA GLY A 96 9.21 6.64 -6.42
C GLY A 96 7.72 6.86 -6.65
N PHE A 97 7.12 7.88 -6.03
CA PHE A 97 5.84 8.41 -6.51
C PHE A 97 6.05 9.24 -7.79
N CYS A 98 5.19 9.07 -8.80
CA CYS A 98 5.19 9.94 -9.98
C CYS A 98 4.66 11.34 -9.63
N SER A 99 4.85 12.33 -10.51
CA SER A 99 4.49 13.73 -10.24
C SER A 99 3.01 13.91 -9.85
N SER A 100 2.09 13.19 -10.49
CA SER A 100 0.66 13.30 -10.17
C SER A 100 0.33 12.74 -8.79
N CYS A 101 0.91 11.61 -8.40
CA CYS A 101 0.75 11.06 -7.05
C CYS A 101 1.41 11.94 -5.99
N LYS A 102 2.58 12.52 -6.28
CA LYS A 102 3.26 13.47 -5.39
C LYS A 102 2.39 14.68 -5.09
N ASN A 103 1.79 15.29 -6.12
CA ASN A 103 0.93 16.47 -5.93
C ASN A 103 -0.20 16.21 -4.93
N VAL A 104 -0.91 15.09 -5.06
CA VAL A 104 -1.98 14.71 -4.13
C VAL A 104 -1.46 14.54 -2.69
N LEU A 105 -0.28 13.96 -2.51
CA LEU A 105 0.31 13.75 -1.19
C LEU A 105 0.85 15.06 -0.58
N LEU A 106 1.42 15.95 -1.40
CA LEU A 106 1.86 17.29 -0.98
C LEU A 106 0.65 18.12 -0.52
N ASP A 107 -0.47 18.07 -1.25
CA ASP A 107 -1.74 18.72 -0.84
C ASP A 107 -2.28 18.13 0.47
N ALA A 108 -1.99 16.86 0.75
CA ALA A 108 -2.31 16.20 2.02
C ALA A 108 -1.25 16.42 3.14
N GLY A 109 -0.24 17.26 2.90
CA GLY A 109 0.76 17.67 3.90
C GLY A 109 1.99 16.76 4.02
N TRP A 110 2.23 15.86 3.07
CA TRP A 110 3.46 15.06 3.05
C TRP A 110 4.68 15.91 2.69
N LYS A 111 5.85 15.50 3.21
CA LYS A 111 7.15 16.05 2.80
C LYS A 111 7.86 14.99 1.96
N LEU A 112 7.98 15.24 0.65
CA LEU A 112 8.46 14.30 -0.37
C LEU A 112 9.66 14.83 -1.16
#